data_AF-A0A9Q3DFZ0-F1
#
_entry.id   AF-A0A9Q3DFZ0-F1
#
_cell.length_a   1.000
_cell.length_b   1.000
_cell.length_c   1.000
_cell.angle_alpha   90.00
_cell.angle_beta   90.00
_cell.angle_gamma   90.00
#
_symmetry.space_group_name_H-M   'P 1'
#
loop_
_entity.id
_entity.type
_entity.pdbx_description
1 polymer ?
#
loop_
_entity_poly.entity_id
_entity_poly.type
_entity_poly.pdbx_seq_one_letter_code
_entity_poly.pdbx_strand_id
1 'polypeptide(L)'
;MNYQKIIKQDEIQASKFFAVKVDSLSNLINSIQKSIWQDSQYRSILEELAKGKSVQDYSLDSSSQLLLFKDRVVVPNDPTIQLSILQKRHDSPLAPHPGQEKTLKLVKQDFHCSSMTQFIKEYVSSCQQCSRNKNIHHKKCGLLNPLSIPTAPWICLSMDFITQLPLSNSFESILVIGDRFPKMAVFISAMSSITSLDLTHLFIKNFFSKHGLPSSIVSDRGYLFVSSFWTNLCQQLKISRDLSTAYHPETDGQTERVNQILEEYLWMYFSHHQDDWNTWLPLAEFA
;
A
#
# COMPACT_ATOMS: atom_id res chain seq x y z
N MET A 1 -0.65 56.92 9.97
CA MET A 1 0.05 56.04 10.91
C MET A 1 -0.68 54.70 10.96
N ASN A 2 -0.05 53.64 10.47
CA ASN A 2 -0.71 52.43 9.99
C ASN A 2 -0.36 51.24 10.91
N TYR A 3 -1.04 51.13 12.06
CA TYR A 3 -0.77 50.11 13.09
C TYR A 3 -1.22 48.68 12.70
N GLN A 4 -1.97 48.51 11.60
CA GLN A 4 -2.44 47.20 11.13
C GLN A 4 -1.57 46.55 10.04
N LYS A 5 -0.50 47.22 9.60
CA LYS A 5 0.40 46.69 8.55
C LYS A 5 1.64 45.96 9.06
N ILE A 6 1.99 46.10 10.34
CA ILE A 6 3.21 45.49 10.90
C ILE A 6 2.94 44.06 11.39
N ILE A 7 1.73 43.76 11.89
CA ILE A 7 1.39 42.44 12.45
C ILE A 7 1.27 41.34 11.37
N LYS A 8 1.02 41.71 10.10
CA LYS A 8 0.80 40.73 9.02
C LYS A 8 2.08 40.13 8.43
N GLN A 9 3.27 40.68 8.65
CA GLN A 9 4.50 40.13 8.07
C GLN A 9 5.11 39.01 8.92
N ASP A 10 4.95 39.07 10.25
CA ASP A 10 5.45 38.03 11.16
C ASP A 10 4.63 36.73 11.09
N GLU A 11 3.30 36.83 10.90
CA GLU A 11 2.41 35.65 10.78
C GLU A 11 2.62 34.87 9.47
N ILE A 12 3.02 35.54 8.39
CA ILE A 12 3.23 34.90 7.07
C ILE A 12 4.54 34.11 7.06
N GLN A 13 5.58 34.49 7.83
CA GLN A 13 6.82 33.71 7.88
C GLN A 13 6.74 32.49 8.81
N ALA A 14 5.99 32.57 9.92
CA ALA A 14 5.71 31.39 10.76
C ALA A 14 4.88 30.32 10.01
N SER A 15 4.06 30.74 9.03
CA SER A 15 3.27 29.83 8.19
C SER A 15 4.12 28.95 7.26
N LYS A 16 5.36 29.34 6.97
CA LYS A 16 6.26 28.63 6.04
C LYS A 16 6.69 27.26 6.57
N PHE A 17 6.69 27.08 7.89
CA PHE A 17 7.21 25.88 8.54
C PHE A 17 6.13 24.93 9.05
N PHE A 18 4.84 25.31 9.09
CA PHE A 18 3.93 24.65 10.03
C PHE A 18 2.50 24.31 9.60
N ALA A 19 1.96 24.84 8.50
CA ALA A 19 0.64 24.46 7.95
C ALA A 19 -0.44 23.96 8.96
N VAL A 20 -0.63 24.67 10.09
CA VAL A 20 -1.56 24.32 11.18
C VAL A 20 -2.13 25.61 11.80
N LYS A 21 -3.33 25.52 12.41
CA LYS A 21 -4.05 26.63 13.09
C LYS A 21 -3.14 27.48 14.00
N VAL A 22 -3.30 28.80 13.87
CA VAL A 22 -2.49 29.91 14.42
C VAL A 22 -2.31 29.84 15.95
N ASP A 23 -3.36 29.52 16.71
CA ASP A 23 -3.30 29.52 18.19
C ASP A 23 -2.45 28.39 18.80
N SER A 24 -2.21 27.29 18.07
CA SER A 24 -1.40 26.17 18.58
C SER A 24 0.11 26.36 18.35
N LEU A 25 0.48 27.31 17.50
CA LEU A 25 1.88 27.53 17.08
C LEU A 25 2.63 28.39 18.08
N SER A 26 1.98 29.44 18.61
CA SER A 26 2.56 30.31 19.65
C SER A 26 2.99 29.52 20.88
N ASN A 27 2.17 28.59 21.37
CA ASN A 27 2.50 27.74 22.51
C ASN A 27 3.69 26.82 22.25
N LEU A 28 3.77 26.23 21.04
CA LEU A 28 4.90 25.36 20.67
C LEU A 28 6.20 26.15 20.56
N ILE A 29 6.16 27.32 19.91
CA ILE A 29 7.32 28.21 19.75
C ILE A 29 7.82 28.66 21.13
N ASN A 30 6.93 29.09 22.02
CA ASN A 30 7.27 29.50 23.38
C ASN A 30 7.91 28.35 24.20
N SER A 31 7.41 27.12 24.04
CA SER A 31 7.99 25.94 24.71
C SER A 31 9.38 25.61 24.17
N ILE A 32 9.57 25.67 22.84
CA ILE A 32 10.89 25.47 22.21
C ILE A 32 11.88 26.52 22.70
N GLN A 33 11.49 27.80 22.68
CA GLN A 33 12.32 28.89 23.18
C GLN A 33 12.72 28.70 24.64
N LYS A 34 11.82 28.25 25.52
CA LYS A 34 12.18 28.02 26.94
C LYS A 34 13.09 26.82 27.13
N SER A 35 12.79 25.72 26.45
CA SER A 35 13.49 24.44 26.62
C SER A 35 14.89 24.46 26.00
N ILE A 36 15.11 25.23 24.93
CA ILE A 36 16.44 25.34 24.28
C ILE A 36 17.50 25.97 25.18
N TRP A 37 17.11 26.85 26.12
CA TRP A 37 18.03 27.44 27.11
C TRP A 37 18.43 26.47 28.23
N GLN A 38 17.69 25.38 28.40
CA GLN A 38 17.99 24.34 29.39
C GLN A 38 19.03 23.36 28.86
N ASP A 39 19.17 23.24 27.54
CA ASP A 39 20.17 22.39 26.91
C ASP A 39 21.53 23.10 26.89
N SER A 40 22.50 22.55 27.63
CA SER A 40 23.85 23.10 27.73
C SER A 40 24.55 23.29 26.37
N GLN A 41 24.25 22.44 25.39
CA GLN A 41 24.86 22.49 24.06
C GLN A 41 24.31 23.68 23.26
N TYR A 42 22.98 23.81 23.19
CA TYR A 42 22.35 24.89 22.43
C TYR A 42 22.49 26.24 23.12
N ARG A 43 22.56 26.28 24.44
CA ARG A 43 22.84 27.50 25.20
C ARG A 43 24.19 28.12 24.83
N SER A 44 25.25 27.31 24.73
CA SER A 44 26.58 27.81 24.31
C SER A 44 26.50 28.43 22.91
N ILE A 45 25.78 27.79 21.99
CA ILE A 45 25.60 28.27 20.61
C ILE A 45 24.81 29.59 20.59
N LEU A 46 23.74 29.69 21.38
CA LEU A 46 22.94 30.91 21.49
C LEU A 46 23.75 32.08 22.07
N GLU A 47 24.58 31.83 23.09
CA GLU A 47 25.45 32.85 23.67
C GLU A 47 26.55 33.31 22.70
N GLU A 48 27.08 32.43 21.86
CA GLU A 48 28.04 32.79 20.81
C GLU A 48 27.42 33.60 19.69
N LEU A 49 26.23 33.21 19.23
CA LEU A 49 25.44 33.97 18.25
C LEU A 49 25.06 35.36 18.78
N ALA A 50 24.68 35.46 20.05
CA ALA A 50 24.37 36.74 20.71
C ALA A 50 25.59 37.68 20.82
N LYS A 51 26.80 37.12 20.93
CA LYS A 51 28.07 37.86 20.90
C LYS A 51 28.51 38.24 19.49
N GLY A 52 27.71 37.97 18.46
CA GLY A 52 28.00 38.26 17.06
C GLY A 52 29.01 37.32 16.41
N LYS A 53 29.33 36.18 17.06
CA LYS A 53 30.19 35.15 16.44
C LYS A 53 29.35 34.29 15.50
N SER A 54 29.90 33.99 14.32
CA SER A 54 29.28 33.04 13.39
C SER A 54 29.58 31.62 13.87
N VAL A 55 28.54 30.85 14.14
CA VAL A 55 28.63 29.40 14.42
C VAL A 55 28.22 28.66 13.16
N GLN A 56 29.05 27.73 12.70
CA GLN A 56 28.87 27.04 11.42
C GLN A 56 27.48 26.35 11.34
N ASP A 57 26.75 26.61 10.27
CA ASP A 57 25.41 26.07 9.96
C ASP A 57 24.27 26.50 10.90
N TYR A 58 24.54 27.28 11.95
CA TYR A 58 23.54 27.79 12.89
C TYR A 58 23.22 29.27 12.65
N SER A 59 21.93 29.60 12.74
CA SER A 59 21.45 30.98 12.68
C SER A 59 20.32 31.21 13.68
N LEU A 60 20.12 32.46 14.07
CA LEU A 60 18.99 32.86 14.91
C LEU A 60 17.98 33.60 14.03
N ASP A 61 16.73 33.12 14.00
CA ASP A 61 15.67 33.85 13.32
C ASP A 61 15.33 35.14 14.08
N SER A 62 15.38 36.27 13.39
CA SER A 62 15.16 37.59 13.98
C SER A 62 13.69 37.81 14.37
N SER A 63 12.76 37.12 13.72
CA SER A 63 11.31 37.28 13.97
C SER A 63 10.82 36.37 15.09
N SER A 64 11.12 35.07 15.00
CA SER A 64 10.65 34.07 15.97
C SER A 64 11.62 33.77 17.11
N GLN A 65 12.83 34.35 17.12
CA GLN A 65 13.90 34.05 18.08
C GLN A 65 14.22 32.54 18.21
N LEU A 66 13.94 31.76 17.17
CA LEU A 66 14.24 30.34 17.13
C LEU A 66 15.66 30.10 16.61
N LEU A 67 16.33 29.11 17.22
CA LEU A 67 17.60 28.60 16.70
C LEU A 67 17.32 27.74 15.47
N LEU A 68 17.99 28.04 14.37
CA LEU A 68 17.91 27.31 13.12
C LEU A 68 19.24 26.59 12.84
N PHE A 69 19.16 25.41 12.24
CA PHE A 69 20.29 24.66 11.68
C PHE A 69 20.00 24.32 10.22
N LYS A 70 20.74 24.92 9.29
CA LYS A 70 20.47 24.82 7.83
C LYS A 70 19.00 25.08 7.49
N ASP A 71 18.49 26.22 7.93
CA ASP A 71 17.10 26.66 7.75
C ASP A 71 16.01 25.79 8.41
N ARG A 72 16.37 24.91 9.35
CA ARG A 72 15.41 24.07 10.09
C ARG A 72 15.41 24.39 11.57
N VAL A 73 14.24 24.40 12.19
CA VAL A 73 14.08 24.72 13.61
C VAL A 73 14.75 23.65 14.47
N VAL A 74 15.68 24.06 15.32
CA VAL A 74 16.33 23.17 16.28
C VAL A 74 15.34 22.82 17.39
N VAL A 75 15.10 21.52 17.56
CA VAL A 75 14.20 21.00 18.60
C VAL A 75 15.05 20.45 19.74
N PRO A 76 14.89 20.98 20.98
CA PRO A 76 15.61 20.46 22.14
C PRO A 76 15.18 19.01 22.45
N ASN A 77 16.00 18.30 23.22
CA ASN A 77 15.71 16.90 23.60
C ASN A 77 14.66 16.81 24.72
N ASP A 78 13.48 17.38 24.47
CA ASP A 78 12.34 17.43 25.39
C ASP A 78 11.18 16.58 24.82
N PRO A 79 10.80 15.48 25.51
CA PRO A 79 9.73 14.60 25.07
C PRO A 79 8.38 15.30 24.85
N THR A 80 8.08 16.35 25.62
CA THR A 80 6.79 17.06 25.53
C THR A 80 6.68 17.83 24.22
N ILE A 81 7.77 18.48 23.82
CA ILE A 81 7.88 19.22 22.57
C ILE A 81 7.85 18.25 21.40
N GLN A 82 8.64 17.17 21.45
CA GLN A 82 8.67 16.15 20.41
C GLN A 82 7.29 15.52 20.19
N LEU A 83 6.56 15.21 21.27
CA LEU A 83 5.21 14.65 21.20
C LEU A 83 4.25 15.62 20.51
N SER A 84 4.29 16.91 20.87
CA SER A 84 3.42 17.92 20.27
C SER A 84 3.68 18.11 18.77
N ILE A 85 4.94 18.01 18.33
CA ILE A 85 5.31 18.04 16.91
C ILE A 85 4.74 16.82 16.20
N LEU A 86 4.88 15.64 16.80
CA LEU A 86 4.40 14.40 16.20
C LEU A 86 2.89 14.34 16.07
N GLN A 87 2.15 14.74 17.10
CA GLN A 87 0.68 14.85 17.03
C GLN A 87 0.25 15.73 15.86
N LYS A 88 0.90 16.88 15.67
CA LYS A 88 0.59 17.78 14.53
C LYS A 88 0.97 17.21 13.17
N ARG A 89 2.00 16.37 13.08
CA ARG A 89 2.50 15.82 11.81
C ARG A 89 1.92 14.44 11.45
N HIS A 90 1.40 13.72 12.44
CA HIS A 90 0.88 12.37 12.27
C HIS A 90 -0.64 12.28 12.44
N ASP A 91 -1.22 13.03 13.38
CA ASP A 91 -2.65 12.98 13.70
C ASP A 91 -3.47 14.08 12.99
N SER A 92 -2.81 14.92 12.18
CA SER A 92 -3.50 16.00 11.46
C SER A 92 -4.36 15.47 10.31
N PRO A 93 -5.57 15.99 10.09
CA PRO A 93 -6.39 15.65 8.92
C PRO A 93 -5.68 15.84 7.57
N LEU A 94 -4.70 16.76 7.51
CA LEU A 94 -3.89 17.02 6.32
C LEU A 94 -2.72 16.04 6.15
N ALA A 95 -2.42 15.24 7.18
CA ALA A 95 -1.39 14.22 7.18
C ALA A 95 -2.00 12.91 7.70
N PRO A 96 -2.75 12.16 6.85
CA PRO A 96 -3.59 11.05 7.29
C PRO A 96 -2.74 9.86 7.76
N HIS A 97 -2.25 9.94 9.00
CA HIS A 97 -1.44 8.91 9.65
C HIS A 97 -0.32 8.36 8.76
N PRO A 98 0.68 9.15 8.33
CA PRO A 98 1.79 8.65 7.52
C PRO A 98 2.57 7.51 8.20
N GLY A 99 3.14 6.61 7.40
CA GLY A 99 4.05 5.56 7.90
C GLY A 99 5.36 6.16 8.44
N GLN A 100 6.13 5.36 9.19
CA GLN A 100 7.34 5.80 9.91
C GLN A 100 8.30 6.64 9.06
N GLU A 101 8.65 6.17 7.85
CA GLU A 101 9.56 6.89 6.95
C GLU A 101 8.98 8.21 6.44
N LYS A 102 7.69 8.24 6.13
CA LYS A 102 7.02 9.45 5.63
C LYS A 102 6.89 10.49 6.75
N THR A 103 6.55 10.06 7.97
CA THR A 103 6.56 10.91 9.16
C THR A 103 7.97 11.47 9.41
N LEU A 104 9.00 10.64 9.32
CA LEU A 104 10.39 11.09 9.48
C LEU A 104 10.79 12.15 8.45
N LYS A 105 10.42 11.96 7.18
CA LYS A 105 10.68 12.94 6.11
C LYS A 105 9.96 14.27 6.37
N LEU A 106 8.67 14.23 6.72
CA LEU A 106 7.87 15.42 7.02
C LEU A 106 8.45 16.22 8.19
N VAL A 107 8.91 15.53 9.23
CA VAL A 107 9.49 16.20 10.38
C VAL A 107 10.88 16.77 10.06
N LYS A 108 11.73 16.02 9.33
CA LYS A 108 13.08 16.47 8.94
C LYS A 108 13.10 17.63 7.94
N GLN A 109 11.96 17.91 7.29
CA GLN A 109 11.80 19.03 6.39
C GLN A 109 11.87 20.37 7.14
N ASP A 110 11.20 20.44 8.30
CA ASP A 110 11.04 21.70 9.04
C ASP A 110 11.88 21.74 10.33
N PHE A 111 12.29 20.58 10.84
CA PHE A 111 12.97 20.45 12.13
C PHE A 111 14.30 19.73 12.06
N HIS A 112 15.23 20.18 12.91
CA HIS A 112 16.48 19.52 13.20
C HIS A 112 16.47 18.98 14.63
N CYS A 113 16.58 17.65 14.77
CA CYS A 113 16.72 16.99 16.06
C CYS A 113 17.58 15.73 15.91
N SER A 114 18.59 15.60 16.78
CA SER A 114 19.53 14.47 16.77
C SER A 114 18.90 13.15 17.27
N SER A 115 17.91 13.20 18.16
CA SER A 115 17.34 12.03 18.86
C SER A 115 15.94 11.59 18.39
N MET A 116 15.30 12.32 17.48
CA MET A 116 13.86 12.14 17.22
C MET A 116 13.51 10.93 16.34
N THR A 117 14.48 10.30 15.67
CA THR A 117 14.20 9.16 14.76
C THR A 117 13.61 7.97 15.49
N GLN A 118 14.14 7.64 16.68
CA GLN A 118 13.63 6.54 17.49
C GLN A 118 12.25 6.87 18.07
N PHE A 119 12.09 8.09 18.57
CA PHE A 119 10.82 8.58 19.12
C PHE A 119 9.70 8.57 18.07
N ILE A 120 9.98 8.94 16.82
CA ILE A 120 9.03 8.86 15.70
C ILE A 120 8.59 7.41 15.45
N LYS A 121 9.53 6.46 15.44
CA LYS A 121 9.23 5.05 15.21
C LYS A 121 8.30 4.50 16.30
N GLU A 122 8.64 4.75 17.56
CA GLU A 122 7.86 4.33 18.73
C GLU A 122 6.45 4.94 18.71
N TYR A 123 6.35 6.24 18.45
CA TYR A 123 5.07 6.92 18.38
C TYR A 123 4.17 6.39 17.26
N VAL A 124 4.69 6.25 16.03
CA VAL A 124 3.90 5.69 14.91
C VAL A 124 3.53 4.23 15.16
N SER A 125 4.39 3.44 15.81
CA SER A 125 4.10 2.03 16.14
C SER A 125 3.04 1.86 17.23
N SER A 126 2.93 2.82 18.15
CA SER A 126 1.95 2.82 19.25
C SER A 126 0.61 3.48 18.86
N CYS A 127 0.50 4.04 17.66
CA CYS A 127 -0.73 4.65 17.17
C CYS A 127 -1.82 3.59 16.92
N GLN A 128 -2.87 3.62 17.75
CA GLN A 128 -3.99 2.67 17.65
C GLN A 128 -4.74 2.76 16.31
N GLN A 129 -4.89 3.96 15.74
CA GLN A 129 -5.56 4.13 14.45
C GLN A 129 -4.75 3.50 13.32
N CYS A 130 -3.42 3.69 13.31
CA CYS A 130 -2.53 2.99 12.38
C CYS A 130 -2.62 1.48 12.54
N SER A 131 -2.54 0.97 13.78
CA SER A 131 -2.55 -0.46 14.05
C SER A 131 -3.85 -1.15 13.63
N ARG A 132 -5.00 -0.45 13.71
CA ARG A 132 -6.31 -1.01 13.34
C ARG A 132 -6.59 -0.94 11.85
N ASN A 133 -6.18 0.15 11.20
CA ASN A 133 -6.63 0.48 9.85
C ASN A 133 -5.58 0.21 8.76
N LYS A 134 -4.28 0.09 9.11
CA LYS A 134 -3.25 -0.21 8.12
C LYS A 134 -3.00 -1.69 8.02
N ASN A 135 -2.96 -2.18 6.78
CA ASN A 135 -2.53 -3.53 6.46
C ASN A 135 -1.07 -3.73 6.89
N ILE A 136 -0.81 -4.79 7.64
CA ILE A 136 0.53 -5.18 8.08
C ILE A 136 1.26 -5.80 6.87
N HIS A 137 2.22 -5.07 6.30
CA HIS A 137 3.09 -5.57 5.23
C HIS A 137 4.35 -6.29 5.79
N HIS A 138 4.18 -7.16 6.79
CA HIS A 138 5.27 -8.09 7.12
C HIS A 138 5.23 -9.27 6.15
N LYS A 139 6.41 -9.75 5.73
CA LYS A 139 6.53 -11.10 5.16
C LYS A 139 5.90 -12.07 6.16
N LYS A 140 5.03 -12.96 5.70
CA LYS A 140 4.43 -13.97 6.57
C LYS A 140 5.53 -14.78 7.24
N CYS A 141 5.46 -14.92 8.57
CA CYS A 141 6.31 -15.86 9.29
C CYS A 141 5.87 -17.29 8.95
N GLY A 142 6.68 -17.99 8.16
CA GLY A 142 6.50 -19.39 7.80
C GLY A 142 7.50 -19.78 6.72
N LEU A 143 7.95 -21.03 6.71
CA LEU A 143 8.59 -21.57 5.52
C LEU A 143 7.52 -21.63 4.42
N LEU A 144 7.78 -21.00 3.28
CA LEU A 144 6.99 -21.26 2.08
C LEU A 144 7.06 -22.77 1.86
N ASN A 145 5.92 -23.44 1.79
CA ASN A 145 5.81 -24.74 1.14
C ASN A 145 5.49 -24.44 -0.32
N PRO A 146 6.51 -24.20 -1.18
CA PRO A 146 6.25 -23.98 -2.58
C PRO A 146 5.59 -25.23 -3.15
N LEU A 147 4.55 -25.02 -3.94
CA LEU A 147 4.00 -26.07 -4.78
C LEU A 147 5.13 -26.61 -5.67
N SER A 148 5.03 -27.89 -6.06
CA SER A 148 6.00 -28.51 -6.97
C SER A 148 6.21 -27.66 -8.22
N ILE A 149 7.48 -27.49 -8.62
CA ILE A 149 7.83 -26.76 -9.85
C ILE A 149 7.37 -27.64 -11.02
N PRO A 150 6.50 -27.13 -11.92
CA PRO A 150 6.05 -27.92 -13.06
C PRO A 150 7.21 -28.20 -14.02
N THR A 151 7.23 -29.39 -14.62
CA THR A 151 8.31 -29.83 -15.53
C THR A 151 7.97 -29.67 -17.01
N ALA A 152 6.70 -29.43 -17.35
CA ALA A 152 6.27 -29.15 -18.71
C ALA A 152 5.00 -28.27 -18.73
N PRO A 153 4.69 -27.65 -19.89
CA PRO A 153 3.47 -26.89 -20.10
C PRO A 153 2.20 -27.69 -19.78
N TRP A 154 1.20 -27.02 -19.25
CA TRP A 154 -0.17 -27.53 -19.03
C TRP A 154 -0.29 -28.71 -18.05
N ILE A 155 0.79 -29.08 -17.36
CA ILE A 155 0.79 -30.19 -16.38
C ILE A 155 0.27 -29.75 -15.01
N CYS A 156 0.53 -28.50 -14.62
CA CYS A 156 0.05 -27.96 -13.35
C CYS A 156 -0.65 -26.63 -13.61
N LEU A 157 -1.95 -26.61 -13.38
CA LEU A 157 -2.78 -25.44 -13.66
C LEU A 157 -3.11 -24.68 -12.39
N SER A 158 -3.47 -23.42 -12.57
CA SER A 158 -4.30 -22.68 -11.65
C SER A 158 -5.64 -22.32 -12.30
N MET A 159 -6.71 -22.29 -11.51
CA MET A 159 -8.05 -21.97 -11.96
C MET A 159 -8.69 -20.98 -11.01
N ASP A 160 -9.26 -19.92 -11.57
CA ASP A 160 -9.97 -18.89 -10.81
C ASP A 160 -11.11 -18.29 -11.65
N PHE A 161 -12.05 -17.61 -10.98
CA PHE A 161 -13.12 -16.86 -11.63
C PHE A 161 -12.97 -15.37 -11.37
N ILE A 162 -12.85 -14.61 -12.46
CA ILE A 162 -13.17 -13.18 -12.41
C ILE A 162 -14.69 -13.08 -12.50
N THR A 163 -15.32 -12.51 -11.47
CA THR A 163 -16.78 -12.41 -11.35
C THR A 163 -17.22 -10.96 -11.27
N GLN A 164 -18.55 -10.71 -11.33
CA GLN A 164 -19.14 -9.38 -11.24
C GLN A 164 -18.72 -8.44 -12.38
N LEU A 165 -18.45 -9.01 -13.56
CA LEU A 165 -18.21 -8.22 -14.76
C LEU A 165 -19.55 -7.67 -15.30
N PRO A 166 -19.53 -6.53 -16.01
CA PRO A 166 -20.70 -6.08 -16.76
C PRO A 166 -21.19 -7.17 -17.72
N LEU A 167 -22.49 -7.23 -17.97
CA LEU A 167 -23.07 -8.24 -18.85
C LEU A 167 -22.54 -8.07 -20.29
N SER A 168 -21.88 -9.09 -20.83
CA SER A 168 -21.40 -9.13 -22.23
C SER A 168 -21.83 -10.41 -22.91
N ASN A 169 -22.67 -10.31 -23.95
CA ASN A 169 -23.21 -11.47 -24.68
C ASN A 169 -23.80 -12.56 -23.76
N SER A 170 -24.52 -12.17 -22.72
CA SER A 170 -25.09 -13.06 -21.68
C SER A 170 -24.09 -13.69 -20.71
N PHE A 171 -22.83 -13.24 -20.69
CA PHE A 171 -21.81 -13.67 -19.74
C PHE A 171 -21.48 -12.55 -18.73
N GLU A 172 -21.10 -12.94 -17.52
CA GLU A 172 -20.84 -12.04 -16.38
C GLU A 172 -19.58 -12.44 -15.60
N SER A 173 -18.94 -13.54 -16.00
CA SER A 173 -17.74 -14.07 -15.38
C SER A 173 -16.79 -14.63 -16.43
N ILE A 174 -15.52 -14.72 -16.05
CA ILE A 174 -14.46 -15.33 -16.84
C ILE A 174 -13.84 -16.43 -15.99
N LEU A 175 -13.87 -17.66 -16.47
CA LEU A 175 -13.01 -18.72 -15.97
C LEU A 175 -11.61 -18.50 -16.54
N VAL A 176 -10.66 -18.27 -15.66
CA VAL A 176 -9.25 -18.13 -15.98
C VAL A 176 -8.56 -19.46 -15.67
N ILE A 177 -7.89 -20.04 -16.65
CA ILE A 177 -7.05 -21.23 -16.49
C ILE A 177 -5.61 -20.84 -16.78
N GLY A 178 -4.80 -20.66 -15.74
CA GLY A 178 -3.37 -20.35 -15.86
C GLY A 178 -2.52 -21.62 -15.90
N ASP A 179 -1.51 -21.64 -16.75
CA ASP A 179 -0.40 -22.58 -16.67
C ASP A 179 0.65 -22.06 -15.71
N ARG A 180 1.03 -22.85 -14.71
CA ARG A 180 2.08 -22.43 -13.77
C ARG A 180 3.47 -22.42 -14.42
N PHE A 181 3.66 -23.06 -15.57
CA PHE A 181 4.89 -22.97 -16.37
C PHE A 181 4.66 -23.52 -17.81
N PRO A 182 4.73 -22.69 -18.88
CA PRO A 182 5.31 -21.35 -18.95
C PRO A 182 4.26 -20.22 -18.93
N LYS A 183 3.59 -19.95 -17.79
CA LYS A 183 2.79 -18.73 -17.53
C LYS A 183 1.81 -18.31 -18.65
N MET A 184 1.28 -19.27 -19.38
CA MET A 184 0.22 -19.05 -20.35
C MET A 184 -1.13 -19.04 -19.63
N ALA A 185 -2.16 -18.51 -20.27
CA ALA A 185 -3.51 -18.55 -19.72
C ALA A 185 -4.52 -18.89 -20.82
N VAL A 186 -5.66 -19.44 -20.42
CA VAL A 186 -6.85 -19.63 -21.25
C VAL A 186 -8.01 -18.90 -20.59
N PHE A 187 -8.73 -18.09 -21.35
CA PHE A 187 -9.83 -17.26 -20.84
C PHE A 187 -11.16 -17.71 -21.43
N ILE A 188 -12.11 -18.06 -20.56
CA ILE A 188 -13.38 -18.65 -20.97
C ILE A 188 -14.53 -17.86 -20.35
N SER A 189 -15.36 -17.23 -21.17
CA SER A 189 -16.58 -16.55 -20.72
C SER A 189 -17.58 -17.54 -20.11
N ALA A 190 -18.16 -17.16 -18.97
CA ALA A 190 -19.14 -17.94 -18.24
C ALA A 190 -20.26 -17.06 -17.66
N MET A 191 -21.39 -17.70 -17.34
CA MET A 191 -22.45 -17.05 -16.57
C MET A 191 -22.10 -17.13 -15.08
N SER A 192 -22.57 -16.19 -14.27
CA SER A 192 -22.41 -16.25 -12.81
C SER A 192 -23.14 -17.45 -12.19
N SER A 193 -24.18 -17.95 -12.87
CA SER A 193 -25.08 -19.03 -12.42
C SER A 193 -24.66 -20.43 -12.86
N ILE A 194 -23.47 -20.61 -13.43
CA ILE A 194 -23.03 -21.92 -13.91
C ILE A 194 -23.01 -22.96 -12.79
N THR A 195 -23.27 -24.21 -13.16
CA THR A 195 -23.15 -25.37 -12.27
C THR A 195 -21.77 -26.01 -12.38
N SER A 196 -21.46 -26.96 -11.49
CA SER A 196 -20.22 -27.75 -11.57
C SER A 196 -20.16 -28.65 -12.81
N LEU A 197 -21.32 -29.03 -13.36
CA LEU A 197 -21.45 -29.74 -14.62
C LEU A 197 -21.11 -28.81 -15.80
N ASP A 198 -21.59 -27.57 -15.77
CA ASP A 198 -21.24 -26.56 -16.79
C ASP A 198 -19.75 -26.22 -16.75
N LEU A 199 -19.17 -26.03 -15.56
CA LEU A 199 -17.73 -25.87 -15.37
C LEU A 199 -16.96 -27.03 -16.05
N THR A 200 -17.43 -28.27 -15.86
CA THR A 200 -16.82 -29.44 -16.49
C THR A 200 -16.90 -29.38 -18.00
N HIS A 201 -18.05 -29.00 -18.56
CA HIS A 201 -18.17 -28.82 -20.01
C HIS A 201 -17.24 -27.72 -20.54
N LEU A 202 -17.15 -26.58 -19.85
CA LEU A 202 -16.24 -25.50 -20.21
C LEU A 202 -14.78 -25.96 -20.17
N PHE A 203 -14.38 -26.66 -19.11
CA PHE A 203 -13.03 -27.21 -18.96
C PHE A 203 -12.70 -28.23 -20.05
N ILE A 204 -13.60 -29.18 -20.31
CA ILE A 204 -13.37 -30.21 -21.33
C ILE A 204 -13.27 -29.58 -22.71
N LYS A 205 -14.24 -28.73 -23.07
CA LYS A 205 -14.35 -28.14 -24.40
C LYS A 205 -13.19 -27.21 -24.72
N ASN A 206 -12.83 -26.33 -23.80
CA ASN A 206 -11.92 -25.23 -24.09
C ASN A 206 -10.47 -25.51 -23.71
N PHE A 207 -10.24 -26.40 -22.73
CA PHE A 207 -8.91 -26.71 -22.22
C PHE A 207 -8.49 -28.15 -22.54
N PHE A 208 -9.16 -29.16 -21.97
CA PHE A 208 -8.73 -30.56 -22.05
C PHE A 208 -8.61 -31.04 -23.51
N SER A 209 -9.58 -30.70 -24.36
CA SER A 209 -9.58 -31.09 -25.77
C SER A 209 -8.36 -30.60 -26.57
N LYS A 210 -7.71 -29.51 -26.12
CA LYS A 210 -6.59 -28.85 -26.80
C LYS A 210 -5.24 -29.16 -26.15
N HIS A 211 -5.19 -29.23 -24.82
CA HIS A 211 -3.94 -29.28 -24.05
C HIS A 211 -3.72 -30.61 -23.34
N GLY A 212 -4.73 -31.48 -23.28
CA GLY A 212 -4.66 -32.74 -22.53
C GLY A 212 -5.04 -32.60 -21.06
N LEU A 213 -4.91 -33.71 -20.31
CA LEU A 213 -5.25 -33.73 -18.88
C LEU A 213 -4.09 -33.17 -18.06
N PRO A 214 -4.35 -32.23 -17.14
CA PRO A 214 -3.33 -31.80 -16.19
C PRO A 214 -3.12 -32.86 -15.11
N SER A 215 -1.95 -32.81 -14.46
CA SER A 215 -1.67 -33.62 -13.27
C SER A 215 -2.20 -32.98 -11.99
N SER A 216 -2.24 -31.65 -11.93
CA SER A 216 -2.74 -30.91 -10.77
C SER A 216 -3.43 -29.62 -11.16
N ILE A 217 -4.39 -29.23 -10.34
CA ILE A 217 -5.13 -27.97 -10.44
C ILE A 217 -5.11 -27.30 -9.07
N VAL A 218 -4.61 -26.07 -9.04
CA VAL A 218 -4.72 -25.16 -7.89
C VAL A 218 -5.94 -24.28 -8.11
N SER A 219 -6.78 -24.11 -7.10
CA SER A 219 -7.91 -23.17 -7.20
C SER A 219 -8.26 -22.59 -5.85
N ASP A 220 -9.06 -21.53 -5.83
CA ASP A 220 -9.69 -21.07 -4.60
C ASP A 220 -10.72 -22.08 -4.06
N ARG A 221 -11.37 -21.71 -2.94
CA ARG A 221 -12.43 -22.52 -2.32
C ARG A 221 -13.84 -22.17 -2.83
N GLY A 222 -13.94 -21.59 -4.02
CA GLY A 222 -15.20 -21.29 -4.68
C GLY A 222 -16.10 -22.53 -4.76
N TYR A 223 -17.42 -22.33 -4.62
CA TYR A 223 -18.40 -23.41 -4.48
C TYR A 223 -18.34 -24.46 -5.61
N LEU A 224 -17.98 -24.03 -6.83
CA LEU A 224 -17.81 -24.90 -8.00
C LEU A 224 -16.62 -25.84 -7.82
N PHE A 225 -15.47 -25.31 -7.40
CA PHE A 225 -14.24 -26.07 -7.22
C PHE A 225 -14.28 -26.99 -6.00
N VAL A 226 -15.08 -26.67 -4.98
CA VAL A 226 -15.28 -27.58 -3.83
C VAL A 226 -16.48 -28.52 -3.98
N SER A 227 -17.24 -28.42 -5.08
CA SER A 227 -18.40 -29.26 -5.32
C SER A 227 -18.04 -30.76 -5.34
N SER A 228 -18.95 -31.59 -4.87
CA SER A 228 -18.77 -33.06 -4.89
C SER A 228 -18.58 -33.56 -6.32
N PHE A 229 -19.29 -33.00 -7.29
CA PHE A 229 -19.17 -33.37 -8.70
C PHE A 229 -17.75 -33.12 -9.24
N TRP A 230 -17.24 -31.89 -9.11
CA TRP A 230 -15.89 -31.53 -9.57
C TRP A 230 -14.80 -32.33 -8.84
N THR A 231 -15.01 -32.57 -7.53
CA THR A 231 -14.10 -33.40 -6.72
C THR A 231 -14.03 -34.84 -7.24
N ASN A 232 -15.18 -35.47 -7.45
CA ASN A 232 -15.26 -36.83 -7.98
C ASN A 232 -14.68 -36.93 -9.39
N LEU A 233 -14.96 -35.95 -10.26
CA LEU A 233 -14.39 -35.91 -11.61
C LEU A 233 -12.86 -35.90 -11.59
N CYS A 234 -12.27 -34.97 -10.82
CA CYS A 234 -10.81 -34.89 -10.69
C CYS A 234 -10.23 -36.19 -10.13
N GLN A 235 -10.89 -36.81 -9.15
CA GLN A 235 -10.45 -38.08 -8.59
C GLN A 235 -10.46 -39.21 -9.62
N GLN A 236 -11.51 -39.32 -10.45
CA GLN A 236 -11.60 -40.32 -11.52
C GLN A 236 -10.53 -40.10 -12.60
N LEU A 237 -10.25 -38.83 -12.92
CA LEU A 237 -9.21 -38.44 -13.88
C LEU A 237 -7.80 -38.42 -13.28
N LYS A 238 -7.66 -38.75 -11.99
CA LYS A 238 -6.39 -38.73 -11.23
C LYS A 238 -5.69 -37.36 -11.25
N ILE A 239 -6.48 -36.28 -11.24
CA ILE A 239 -6.00 -34.91 -11.14
C ILE A 239 -5.89 -34.54 -9.66
N SER A 240 -4.70 -34.14 -9.21
CA SER A 240 -4.50 -33.61 -7.86
C SER A 240 -5.18 -32.25 -7.73
N ARG A 241 -5.87 -32.04 -6.62
CA ARG A 241 -6.60 -30.79 -6.34
C ARG A 241 -5.98 -30.08 -5.14
N ASP A 242 -5.41 -28.92 -5.40
CA ASP A 242 -4.72 -28.12 -4.39
C ASP A 242 -5.55 -26.85 -4.12
N LEU A 243 -6.47 -26.93 -3.15
CA LEU A 243 -7.31 -25.78 -2.79
C LEU A 243 -6.51 -24.76 -1.97
N SER A 244 -6.43 -23.53 -2.45
CA SER A 244 -5.82 -22.41 -1.71
C SER A 244 -6.58 -22.17 -0.40
N THR A 245 -5.89 -21.68 0.63
CA THR A 245 -6.58 -21.23 1.84
C THR A 245 -6.98 -19.77 1.64
N ALA A 246 -8.09 -19.36 2.26
CA ALA A 246 -8.65 -18.01 2.17
C ALA A 246 -7.70 -16.86 2.58
N TYR A 247 -6.47 -17.17 3.02
CA TYR A 247 -5.47 -16.21 3.47
C TYR A 247 -4.04 -16.58 3.05
N HIS A 248 -3.79 -17.36 1.98
CA HIS A 248 -2.43 -17.58 1.42
C HIS A 248 -2.31 -17.12 -0.04
N PRO A 249 -2.08 -15.80 -0.30
CA PRO A 249 -1.77 -15.24 -1.62
C PRO A 249 -0.53 -15.88 -2.28
N GLU A 250 0.30 -16.58 -1.50
CA GLU A 250 1.52 -17.24 -1.99
C GLU A 250 1.24 -18.50 -2.80
N THR A 251 0.08 -19.15 -2.62
CA THR A 251 -0.33 -20.34 -3.39
C THR A 251 -0.94 -19.98 -4.74
N ASP A 252 -1.51 -18.76 -4.86
CA ASP A 252 -2.33 -18.33 -6.00
C ASP A 252 -1.87 -17.01 -6.67
N GLY A 253 -0.76 -16.43 -6.22
CA GLY A 253 -0.28 -15.14 -6.72
C GLY A 253 0.06 -15.12 -8.22
N GLN A 254 0.22 -16.28 -8.86
CA GLN A 254 0.33 -16.35 -10.32
C GLN A 254 -1.01 -16.07 -11.00
N THR A 255 -2.10 -16.70 -10.54
CA THR A 255 -3.44 -16.47 -11.09
C THR A 255 -3.88 -15.05 -10.79
N GLU A 256 -3.62 -14.55 -9.58
CA GLU A 256 -3.87 -13.15 -9.22
C GLU A 256 -3.17 -12.20 -10.19
N ARG A 257 -1.90 -12.47 -10.54
CA ARG A 257 -1.19 -11.64 -11.50
C ARG A 257 -1.74 -11.76 -12.93
N VAL A 258 -2.14 -12.96 -13.36
CA VAL A 258 -2.79 -13.17 -14.66
C VAL A 258 -4.11 -12.42 -14.73
N ASN A 259 -4.93 -12.49 -13.67
CA ASN A 259 -6.19 -11.76 -13.58
C ASN A 259 -5.97 -10.25 -13.64
N GLN A 260 -5.00 -9.72 -12.90
CA GLN A 260 -4.64 -8.29 -12.97
C GLN A 260 -4.22 -7.86 -14.39
N ILE A 261 -3.42 -8.68 -15.08
CA ILE A 261 -2.99 -8.39 -16.46
C ILE A 261 -4.20 -8.41 -17.41
N LEU A 262 -5.09 -9.39 -17.26
CA LEU A 262 -6.31 -9.48 -18.06
C LEU A 262 -7.24 -8.29 -17.79
N GLU A 263 -7.45 -7.92 -16.54
CA GLU A 263 -8.23 -6.74 -16.19
C GLU A 263 -7.61 -5.49 -16.81
N GLU A 264 -6.32 -5.23 -16.62
CA GLU A 264 -5.61 -4.11 -17.25
C GLU A 264 -5.79 -4.10 -18.78
N TYR A 265 -5.70 -5.26 -19.44
CA TYR A 265 -5.95 -5.41 -20.87
C TYR A 265 -7.38 -4.99 -21.22
N LEU A 266 -8.38 -5.57 -20.56
CA LEU A 266 -9.79 -5.25 -20.82
C LEU A 266 -10.10 -3.77 -20.57
N TRP A 267 -9.54 -3.17 -19.51
CA TRP A 267 -9.66 -1.74 -19.22
C TRP A 267 -9.16 -0.84 -20.35
N MET A 268 -8.11 -1.25 -21.06
CA MET A 268 -7.57 -0.47 -22.18
C MET A 268 -8.40 -0.58 -23.46
N TYR A 269 -9.07 -1.71 -23.68
CA TYR A 269 -9.81 -2.00 -24.92
C TYR A 269 -11.33 -1.91 -24.77
N PHE A 270 -11.84 -1.59 -23.57
CA PHE A 270 -13.27 -1.43 -23.33
C PHE A 270 -13.90 -0.35 -24.22
N SER A 271 -15.02 -0.69 -24.83
CA SER A 271 -15.96 0.30 -25.36
C SER A 271 -16.54 1.15 -24.24
N HIS A 272 -17.08 2.33 -24.58
CA HIS A 272 -17.74 3.22 -23.61
C HIS A 272 -18.89 2.53 -22.84
N HIS A 273 -19.47 1.46 -23.38
CA HIS A 273 -20.59 0.73 -22.78
C HIS A 273 -20.18 -0.50 -21.94
N GLN A 274 -18.90 -0.89 -21.98
CA GLN A 274 -18.31 -2.00 -21.21
C GLN A 274 -18.97 -3.38 -21.40
N ASP A 275 -19.73 -3.57 -22.47
CA ASP A 275 -20.54 -4.76 -22.75
C ASP A 275 -19.92 -5.70 -23.80
N ASP A 276 -18.68 -5.45 -24.23
CA ASP A 276 -18.01 -6.15 -25.32
C ASP A 276 -16.77 -6.97 -24.92
N TRP A 277 -16.42 -7.04 -23.62
CA TRP A 277 -15.20 -7.73 -23.15
C TRP A 277 -15.08 -9.18 -23.63
N ASN A 278 -16.19 -9.90 -23.77
CA ASN A 278 -16.17 -11.29 -24.21
C ASN A 278 -15.54 -11.43 -25.60
N THR A 279 -15.73 -10.44 -26.47
CA THR A 279 -15.18 -10.44 -27.84
C THR A 279 -13.66 -10.25 -27.87
N TRP A 280 -13.10 -9.66 -26.81
CA TRP A 280 -11.67 -9.36 -26.69
C TRP A 280 -10.87 -10.51 -26.07
N LEU A 281 -11.52 -11.48 -25.40
CA LEU A 281 -10.82 -12.59 -24.72
C LEU A 281 -9.87 -13.38 -25.63
N PRO A 282 -10.25 -13.76 -26.87
CA PRO A 282 -9.32 -14.49 -27.74
C PRO A 282 -8.06 -13.69 -28.11
N LEU A 283 -8.19 -12.36 -28.22
CA LEU A 283 -7.06 -11.47 -28.49
C LEU A 283 -6.21 -11.27 -27.23
N ALA A 284 -6.83 -11.19 -26.05
CA ALA A 284 -6.15 -11.15 -24.77
C ALA A 284 -5.38 -12.44 -24.47
N GLU A 285 -5.92 -13.61 -24.87
CA GLU A 285 -5.26 -14.91 -24.73
C GLU A 285 -4.03 -15.04 -25.64
N PHE A 286 -4.06 -14.41 -26.83
CA PHE A 286 -2.96 -14.44 -27.78
C PHE A 286 -1.80 -13.49 -27.42
N ALA A 287 -2.12 -12.34 -26.81
CA ALA A 287 -1.18 -11.26 -26.51
C ALA A 287 -0.23 -11.58 -25.35
#